data_AF-A0A947MYB0-F1
#
_entry.id   AF-A0A947MYB0-F1
#
_cell.length_a   1.000
_cell.length_b   1.000
_cell.length_c   1.000
_cell.angle_alpha   90.00
_cell.angle_beta   90.00
_cell.angle_gamma   90.00
#
_symmetry.space_group_name_H-M   'P 1'
#
loop_
_entity.id
_entity.type
_entity.pdbx_description
1 polymer ?
#
loop_
_entity_poly.entity_id
_entity_poly.type
_entity_poly.pdbx_seq_one_letter_code
_entity_poly.pdbx_strand_id
1 'polypeptide(L)'
;MSTLMHFEGGNALAPHQVQALLPRLQAINPRISGLHARFVHWVAMDQALPPGELDKLAALLTYGDAHEAAPEGELIVVAPRLGTVSPWASKATDIAHNCGLAIRRVERVTEYRIAVKAGVIGALMGSFGGGFGGGFGGAAKPLAAQDMQAIAALLHDRMTESVLASREDARHLFDEKQGAPMAHVDVLGQGRQALDEANVTFGLALSDDEIEYLVTAFTGLKRNPTDVELTMFAQANSEHCRHKIFNAQFTIDGQAQDLSMFGMIRNTEKLNPQHTVVAYSDNASVMEGHAIERWMPAGYTNAPQYQARDELAHVLMKVETHNHPTAISPFPGASTGAGGEIRDEGATGRGSRPKSGLTGFSVSNLHLPGTNEPWEQHPVGKPEHIASPLQIMTEGPL
;
A
#
# COMPACT_ATOMS: atom_id res chain seq x y z
N MET A 1 -0.21 -29.57 9.29
CA MET A 1 0.63 -28.84 8.33
C MET A 1 -0.28 -28.38 7.21
N SER A 2 -0.26 -27.09 6.87
CA SER A 2 -1.06 -26.57 5.76
C SER A 2 -0.60 -27.17 4.43
N THR A 3 -1.54 -27.60 3.60
CA THR A 3 -1.26 -27.99 2.21
C THR A 3 -1.14 -26.72 1.37
N LEU A 4 -0.06 -26.60 0.59
CA LEU A 4 0.16 -25.52 -0.36
C LEU A 4 0.09 -26.07 -1.78
N MET A 5 -0.62 -25.36 -2.66
CA MET A 5 -0.73 -25.67 -4.08
C MET A 5 -0.64 -24.39 -4.89
N HIS A 6 -0.30 -24.51 -6.17
CA HIS A 6 -0.30 -23.36 -7.08
C HIS A 6 -1.06 -23.64 -8.38
N PHE A 7 -1.72 -22.61 -8.91
CA PHE A 7 -2.49 -22.64 -10.16
C PHE A 7 -1.93 -21.61 -11.12
N GLU A 8 -1.68 -22.03 -12.36
CA GLU A 8 -1.22 -21.12 -13.42
C GLU A 8 -2.41 -20.26 -13.89
N GLY A 9 -2.20 -18.95 -13.93
CA GLY A 9 -3.22 -17.98 -14.31
C GLY A 9 -3.02 -17.41 -15.71
N GLY A 10 -3.83 -16.39 -16.02
CA GLY A 10 -3.77 -15.66 -17.29
C GLY A 10 -2.54 -14.75 -17.43
N ASN A 11 -2.48 -14.08 -18.58
CA ASN A 11 -1.45 -13.10 -18.92
C ASN A 11 -1.47 -11.93 -17.92
N ALA A 12 -0.29 -11.52 -17.45
CA ALA A 12 -0.15 -10.44 -16.47
C ALA A 12 0.22 -9.08 -17.07
N LEU A 13 0.56 -9.03 -18.37
CA LEU A 13 0.89 -7.79 -19.06
C LEU A 13 0.07 -7.62 -20.35
N ALA A 14 -0.61 -6.50 -20.48
CA ALA A 14 -1.23 -6.09 -21.73
C ALA A 14 -0.16 -5.74 -22.79
N PRO A 15 -0.47 -5.85 -24.10
CA PRO A 15 0.50 -5.59 -25.18
C PRO A 15 1.19 -4.22 -25.11
N HIS A 16 0.44 -3.17 -24.71
CA HIS A 16 0.99 -1.82 -24.57
C HIS A 16 1.98 -1.70 -23.40
N GLN A 17 1.80 -2.48 -22.32
CA GLN A 17 2.74 -2.52 -21.20
C GLN A 17 4.05 -3.19 -21.62
N VAL A 18 3.97 -4.30 -22.38
CA VAL A 18 5.15 -4.94 -22.96
C VAL A 18 5.88 -3.97 -23.91
N GLN A 19 5.15 -3.24 -24.76
CA GLN A 19 5.72 -2.24 -25.66
C GLN A 19 6.43 -1.10 -24.92
N ALA A 20 5.93 -0.69 -23.75
CA ALA A 20 6.56 0.34 -22.93
C ALA A 20 7.77 -0.18 -22.13
N LEU A 21 7.74 -1.42 -21.65
CA LEU A 21 8.79 -2.01 -20.81
C LEU A 21 9.96 -2.55 -21.64
N LEU A 22 9.70 -3.19 -22.77
CA LEU A 22 10.72 -3.88 -23.56
C LEU A 22 11.90 -2.97 -23.97
N PRO A 23 11.71 -1.73 -24.44
CA PRO A 23 12.81 -0.82 -24.76
C PRO A 23 13.67 -0.49 -23.53
N ARG A 24 13.05 -0.35 -22.35
CA ARG A 24 13.75 -0.08 -21.08
C ARG A 24 14.59 -1.28 -20.65
N LEU A 25 14.06 -2.49 -20.82
CA LEU A 25 14.81 -3.73 -20.59
C LEU A 25 15.99 -3.87 -21.59
N GLN A 26 15.76 -3.57 -22.86
CA GLN A 26 16.81 -3.61 -23.89
C GLN A 26 17.93 -2.59 -23.65
N ALA A 27 17.63 -1.46 -23.00
CA ALA A 27 18.65 -0.50 -22.56
C ALA A 27 19.57 -1.06 -21.45
N ILE A 28 19.09 -2.02 -20.65
CA ILE A 28 19.91 -2.77 -19.69
C ILE A 28 20.76 -3.81 -20.44
N ASN A 29 20.12 -4.65 -21.26
CA ASN A 29 20.85 -5.63 -22.08
C ASN A 29 20.22 -5.77 -23.50
N PRO A 30 20.93 -5.39 -24.58
CA PRO A 30 20.42 -5.46 -25.95
C PRO A 30 20.08 -6.87 -26.47
N ARG A 31 20.50 -7.92 -25.75
CA ARG A 31 20.15 -9.31 -26.06
C ARG A 31 18.71 -9.66 -25.74
N ILE A 32 18.02 -8.86 -24.91
CA ILE A 32 16.61 -9.10 -24.57
C ILE A 32 15.75 -8.89 -25.82
N SER A 33 14.99 -9.91 -26.19
CA SER A 33 14.13 -9.91 -27.39
C SER A 33 12.64 -9.90 -27.07
N GLY A 34 12.25 -10.24 -25.84
CA GLY A 34 10.85 -10.30 -25.46
C GLY A 34 10.65 -10.35 -23.95
N LEU A 35 9.44 -9.98 -23.53
CA LEU A 35 8.98 -10.03 -22.16
C LEU A 35 7.58 -10.65 -22.17
N HIS A 36 7.41 -11.73 -21.43
CA HIS A 36 6.13 -12.36 -21.19
C HIS A 36 5.89 -12.40 -19.70
N ALA A 37 4.62 -12.32 -19.28
CA ALA A 37 4.29 -12.42 -17.87
C ALA A 37 2.99 -13.20 -17.68
N ARG A 38 2.88 -13.89 -16.56
CA ARG A 38 1.63 -14.53 -16.14
C ARG A 38 1.41 -14.43 -14.65
N PHE A 39 0.16 -14.50 -14.25
CA PHE A 39 -0.16 -14.70 -12.86
C PHE A 39 0.03 -16.17 -12.46
N VAL A 40 0.46 -16.39 -11.23
CA VAL A 40 0.42 -17.69 -10.56
C VAL A 40 -0.23 -17.48 -9.20
N HIS A 41 -1.17 -18.34 -8.87
CA HIS A 41 -1.96 -18.25 -7.65
C HIS A 41 -1.52 -19.33 -6.68
N TRP A 42 -1.10 -18.94 -5.49
CA TRP A 42 -0.73 -19.85 -4.41
C TRP A 42 -1.88 -19.97 -3.42
N VAL A 43 -2.27 -21.19 -3.08
CA VAL A 43 -3.39 -21.47 -2.19
C VAL A 43 -2.91 -22.31 -1.02
N ALA A 44 -3.12 -21.80 0.19
CA ALA A 44 -2.94 -22.53 1.43
C ALA A 44 -4.28 -23.07 1.94
N MET A 45 -4.29 -24.33 2.35
CA MET A 45 -5.46 -25.04 2.86
C MET A 45 -5.10 -25.82 4.13
N ASP A 46 -6.03 -25.89 5.08
CA ASP A 46 -5.85 -26.70 6.29
C ASP A 46 -6.11 -28.18 6.04
N GLN A 47 -6.99 -28.48 5.08
CA GLN A 47 -7.39 -29.80 4.67
C GLN A 47 -7.44 -29.85 3.14
N ALA A 48 -7.16 -31.03 2.57
CA ALA A 48 -7.27 -31.21 1.13
C ALA A 48 -8.73 -31.06 0.68
N LEU A 49 -8.96 -30.30 -0.38
CA LEU A 49 -10.28 -30.17 -0.99
C LEU A 49 -10.61 -31.44 -1.80
N PRO A 50 -11.89 -31.89 -1.79
CA PRO A 50 -12.36 -32.91 -2.72
C PRO A 50 -12.12 -32.51 -4.19
N PRO A 51 -11.99 -33.47 -5.13
CA PRO A 51 -11.71 -33.17 -6.54
C PRO A 51 -12.65 -32.13 -7.17
N GLY A 52 -13.96 -32.22 -6.92
CA GLY A 52 -14.92 -31.24 -7.47
C GLY A 52 -14.76 -29.82 -6.92
N GLU A 53 -14.24 -29.67 -5.70
CA GLU A 53 -13.93 -28.36 -5.11
C GLU A 53 -12.60 -27.82 -5.64
N LEU A 54 -11.63 -28.69 -5.95
CA LEU A 54 -10.39 -28.30 -6.64
C LEU A 54 -10.68 -27.77 -8.05
N ASP A 55 -11.55 -28.42 -8.81
CA ASP A 55 -11.96 -27.94 -10.13
C ASP A 55 -12.66 -26.58 -10.04
N LYS A 56 -13.52 -26.39 -9.02
CA LYS A 56 -14.18 -25.11 -8.75
C LYS A 56 -13.18 -24.02 -8.38
N LEU A 57 -12.19 -24.33 -7.55
CA LEU A 57 -11.10 -23.41 -7.19
C LEU A 57 -10.26 -23.03 -8.42
N ALA A 58 -9.88 -24.00 -9.25
CA ALA A 58 -9.14 -23.75 -10.48
C ALA A 58 -9.93 -22.82 -11.44
N ALA A 59 -11.24 -23.05 -11.56
CA ALA A 59 -12.13 -22.20 -12.36
C ALA A 59 -12.20 -20.76 -11.82
N LEU A 60 -12.28 -20.56 -10.50
CA LEU A 60 -12.25 -19.22 -9.89
C LEU A 60 -10.93 -18.47 -10.17
N LEU A 61 -9.82 -19.20 -10.27
CA LEU A 61 -8.48 -18.65 -10.51
C LEU A 61 -8.15 -18.49 -12.00
N THR A 62 -9.10 -18.83 -12.88
CA THR A 62 -8.99 -18.64 -14.33
C THR A 62 -9.77 -17.39 -14.74
N TYR A 63 -9.06 -16.26 -14.85
CA TYR A 63 -9.64 -14.96 -15.24
C TYR A 63 -8.62 -14.13 -16.03
N GLY A 64 -9.12 -13.11 -16.73
CA GLY A 64 -8.30 -12.24 -17.58
C GLY A 64 -7.95 -12.88 -18.93
N ASP A 65 -7.00 -12.28 -19.63
CA ASP A 65 -6.54 -12.76 -20.92
C ASP A 65 -5.77 -14.07 -20.77
N ALA A 66 -5.98 -15.02 -21.70
CA ALA A 66 -5.26 -16.27 -21.69
C ALA A 66 -3.74 -16.02 -21.86
N HIS A 67 -2.92 -16.74 -21.09
CA HIS A 67 -1.48 -16.69 -21.29
C HIS A 67 -1.10 -17.48 -22.54
N GLU A 68 -0.50 -16.80 -23.51
CA GLU A 68 0.10 -17.45 -24.67
C GLU A 68 1.40 -18.16 -24.26
N ALA A 69 1.69 -19.31 -24.86
CA ALA A 69 2.90 -20.06 -24.57
C ALA A 69 4.15 -19.19 -24.80
N ALA A 70 4.85 -18.86 -23.72
CA ALA A 70 6.08 -18.08 -23.78
C ALA A 70 7.29 -18.98 -24.11
N PRO A 71 8.25 -18.51 -24.93
CA PRO A 71 9.52 -19.21 -25.11
C PRO A 71 10.27 -19.31 -23.77
N GLU A 72 11.09 -20.36 -23.62
CA GLU A 72 11.97 -20.47 -22.46
C GLU A 72 12.89 -19.24 -22.36
N GLY A 73 13.09 -18.77 -21.14
CA GLY A 73 13.85 -17.56 -20.84
C GLY A 73 14.10 -17.42 -19.35
N GLU A 74 14.86 -16.39 -19.00
CA GLU A 74 15.18 -16.08 -17.61
C GLU A 74 13.90 -15.81 -16.81
N LEU A 75 13.81 -16.36 -15.61
CA LEU A 75 12.65 -16.22 -14.73
C LEU A 75 12.90 -15.14 -13.70
N ILE A 76 11.91 -14.27 -13.52
CA ILE A 76 11.80 -13.41 -12.35
C ILE A 76 10.39 -13.59 -11.79
N VAL A 77 10.29 -13.93 -10.50
CA VAL A 77 8.99 -14.02 -9.82
C VAL A 77 8.85 -12.81 -8.92
N VAL A 78 7.78 -12.06 -9.09
CA VAL A 78 7.44 -10.90 -8.25
C VAL A 78 6.23 -11.26 -7.41
N ALA A 79 6.34 -11.06 -6.11
CA ALA A 79 5.30 -11.34 -5.13
C ALA A 79 5.06 -10.12 -4.26
N PRO A 80 3.92 -10.02 -3.56
CA PRO A 80 3.80 -9.11 -2.43
C PRO A 80 4.96 -9.30 -1.47
N ARG A 81 5.37 -8.23 -0.79
CA ARG A 81 6.51 -8.30 0.13
C ARG A 81 6.29 -9.41 1.16
N LEU A 82 7.30 -10.24 1.36
CA LEU A 82 7.21 -11.34 2.34
C LEU A 82 6.85 -10.80 3.73
N GLY A 83 5.85 -11.41 4.36
CA GLY A 83 5.26 -10.93 5.62
C GLY A 83 4.09 -9.96 5.46
N THR A 84 3.68 -9.66 4.21
CA THR A 84 2.45 -8.89 3.93
C THR A 84 1.37 -9.76 3.29
N VAL A 85 0.13 -9.28 3.32
CA VAL A 85 -1.01 -9.89 2.62
C VAL A 85 -1.57 -8.85 1.67
N SER A 86 -1.71 -9.19 0.39
CA SER A 86 -2.22 -8.24 -0.60
C SER A 86 -3.72 -7.97 -0.43
N PRO A 87 -4.25 -6.79 -0.80
CA PRO A 87 -5.70 -6.57 -0.86
C PRO A 87 -6.41 -7.51 -1.83
N TRP A 88 -5.70 -7.99 -2.86
CA TRP A 88 -6.20 -9.02 -3.78
C TRP A 88 -6.42 -10.34 -3.04
N ALA A 89 -5.47 -10.77 -2.20
CA ALA A 89 -5.56 -11.99 -1.43
C ALA A 89 -6.78 -12.01 -0.50
N SER A 90 -7.06 -10.90 0.19
CA SER A 90 -8.26 -10.79 1.04
C SER A 90 -9.54 -11.01 0.24
N LYS A 91 -9.72 -10.27 -0.86
CA LYS A 91 -10.93 -10.37 -1.71
C LYS A 91 -11.06 -11.73 -2.38
N ALA A 92 -9.96 -12.29 -2.88
CA ALA A 92 -9.96 -13.59 -3.53
C ALA A 92 -10.25 -14.74 -2.54
N THR A 93 -9.76 -14.61 -1.30
CA THR A 93 -10.08 -15.54 -0.21
C THR A 93 -11.56 -15.44 0.16
N ASP A 94 -12.11 -14.23 0.28
CA ASP A 94 -13.55 -14.01 0.53
C ASP A 94 -14.43 -14.59 -0.59
N ILE A 95 -14.04 -14.44 -1.85
CA ILE A 95 -14.74 -15.03 -3.00
C ILE A 95 -14.75 -16.55 -2.89
N ALA A 96 -13.62 -17.17 -2.54
CA ALA A 96 -13.52 -18.61 -2.35
C ALA A 96 -14.46 -19.08 -1.21
N HIS A 97 -14.47 -18.38 -0.08
CA HIS A 97 -15.37 -18.68 1.05
C HIS A 97 -16.85 -18.54 0.67
N ASN A 98 -17.22 -17.47 -0.05
CA ASN A 98 -18.59 -17.28 -0.56
C ASN A 98 -18.99 -18.35 -1.59
N CYS A 99 -18.00 -18.97 -2.24
CA CYS A 99 -18.19 -20.14 -3.10
C CYS A 99 -18.21 -21.46 -2.32
N GLY A 100 -18.16 -21.44 -0.99
CA GLY A 100 -18.16 -22.64 -0.15
C GLY A 100 -16.84 -23.40 -0.14
N LEU A 101 -15.72 -22.79 -0.57
CA LEU A 101 -14.40 -23.42 -0.57
C LEU A 101 -13.66 -23.07 0.72
N ALA A 102 -13.34 -24.07 1.53
CA ALA A 102 -12.65 -23.89 2.82
C ALA A 102 -11.12 -23.76 2.66
N ILE A 103 -10.67 -22.72 1.95
CA ILE A 103 -9.25 -22.39 1.86
C ILE A 103 -8.84 -21.47 3.01
N ARG A 104 -7.56 -21.52 3.42
CA ARG A 104 -7.03 -20.60 4.43
C ARG A 104 -6.73 -19.23 3.83
N ARG A 105 -6.04 -19.22 2.69
CA ARG A 105 -5.67 -18.00 1.96
C ARG A 105 -5.26 -18.34 0.54
N VAL A 106 -5.58 -17.44 -0.40
CA VAL A 106 -4.96 -17.40 -1.73
C VAL A 106 -4.12 -16.14 -1.88
N GLU A 107 -2.97 -16.22 -2.54
CA GLU A 107 -2.12 -15.09 -2.89
C GLU A 107 -1.73 -15.17 -4.37
N ARG A 108 -1.47 -14.01 -5.00
CA ARG A 108 -1.09 -13.93 -6.40
C ARG A 108 0.34 -13.43 -6.53
N VAL A 109 1.11 -14.08 -7.40
CA VAL A 109 2.44 -13.64 -7.83
C VAL A 109 2.45 -13.47 -9.34
N THR A 110 3.41 -12.70 -9.85
CA THR A 110 3.65 -12.51 -11.28
C THR A 110 4.95 -13.19 -11.67
N GLU A 111 4.89 -14.14 -12.61
CA GLU A 111 6.07 -14.72 -13.23
C GLU A 111 6.39 -13.99 -14.52
N TYR A 112 7.55 -13.35 -14.59
CA TYR A 112 8.11 -12.76 -15.78
C TYR A 112 9.09 -13.73 -16.45
N ARG A 113 8.95 -13.91 -17.77
CA ARG A 113 9.87 -14.64 -18.63
C ARG A 113 10.55 -13.66 -19.57
N ILE A 114 11.86 -13.53 -19.45
CA ILE A 114 12.68 -12.64 -20.28
C ILE A 114 13.31 -13.47 -21.39
N ALA A 115 12.84 -13.26 -22.62
CA ALA A 115 13.38 -13.93 -23.79
C ALA A 115 14.69 -13.26 -24.23
N VAL A 116 15.71 -14.08 -24.52
CA VAL A 116 17.06 -13.61 -24.86
C VAL A 116 17.46 -14.18 -26.22
N LYS A 117 18.06 -13.35 -27.08
CA LYS A 117 18.58 -13.78 -28.39
C LYS A 117 19.64 -14.87 -28.20
N ALA A 118 19.54 -15.96 -28.95
CA ALA A 118 20.60 -16.96 -29.05
C ALA A 118 21.87 -16.33 -29.64
N GLY A 119 23.04 -16.70 -29.12
CA GLY A 119 24.32 -16.16 -29.58
C GLY A 119 24.63 -16.54 -31.02
N VAL A 120 25.23 -15.62 -31.79
CA VAL A 120 25.57 -15.78 -33.21
C VAL A 120 26.42 -17.03 -33.50
N ILE A 121 27.26 -17.46 -32.54
CA ILE A 121 28.10 -18.67 -32.67
C ILE A 121 27.28 -19.96 -32.63
N GLY A 122 26.18 -20.01 -31.85
CA GLY A 122 25.28 -21.16 -31.83
C GLY A 122 24.48 -21.31 -33.13
N ALA A 123 24.08 -20.18 -33.72
CA ALA A 123 23.45 -20.16 -35.05
C ALA A 123 24.44 -20.54 -36.16
N LEU A 124 25.70 -20.08 -36.09
CA LEU A 124 26.73 -20.41 -37.09
C LEU A 124 27.18 -21.88 -36.98
N MET A 125 27.37 -22.42 -35.77
CA MET A 125 27.68 -23.85 -35.59
C MET A 125 26.51 -24.77 -35.96
N GLY A 126 25.26 -24.32 -35.78
CA GLY A 126 24.07 -25.04 -36.28
C GLY A 126 23.97 -25.04 -37.81
N SER A 127 24.53 -24.04 -38.49
CA SER A 127 24.49 -23.93 -39.96
C SER A 127 25.68 -24.60 -40.69
N PHE A 128 26.75 -24.97 -40.00
CA PHE A 128 27.92 -25.66 -40.60
C PHE A 128 27.99 -27.18 -40.29
N GLY A 129 27.03 -27.73 -39.54
CA GLY A 129 26.97 -29.15 -39.16
C GLY A 129 26.20 -30.03 -40.15
N GLY A 130 26.75 -30.23 -41.35
CA GLY A 130 26.26 -31.26 -42.27
C GLY A 130 26.73 -32.65 -41.86
N GLY A 131 25.84 -33.41 -41.21
CA GLY A 131 25.97 -34.87 -41.05
C GLY A 131 26.55 -35.36 -39.71
N PHE A 132 25.83 -36.31 -39.10
CA PHE A 132 26.10 -37.04 -37.86
C PHE A 132 25.72 -36.37 -36.51
N GLY A 133 24.47 -36.62 -36.11
CA GLY A 133 24.09 -37.07 -34.76
C GLY A 133 24.46 -36.23 -33.53
N GLY A 134 23.49 -35.49 -32.99
CA GLY A 134 23.53 -34.94 -31.63
C GLY A 134 23.05 -33.48 -31.56
N GLY A 135 21.78 -33.27 -31.22
CA GLY A 135 21.19 -31.94 -31.07
C GLY A 135 21.82 -31.16 -29.92
N PHE A 136 22.71 -30.22 -30.24
CA PHE A 136 23.07 -29.11 -29.37
C PHE A 136 22.45 -27.83 -29.95
N GLY A 137 21.14 -27.66 -29.75
CA GLY A 137 20.52 -26.34 -29.87
C GLY A 137 21.15 -25.45 -28.82
N GLY A 138 22.01 -24.51 -29.24
CA GLY A 138 22.75 -23.66 -28.32
C GLY A 138 21.81 -22.79 -27.50
N ALA A 139 21.54 -23.19 -26.25
CA ALA A 139 20.80 -22.38 -25.30
C ALA A 139 21.43 -20.99 -25.22
N ALA A 140 20.59 -19.94 -25.18
CA ALA A 140 21.08 -18.58 -25.05
C ALA A 140 21.94 -18.48 -23.78
N LYS A 141 23.11 -17.84 -23.88
CA LYS A 141 23.97 -17.63 -22.70
C LYS A 141 23.19 -16.83 -21.65
N PRO A 142 23.11 -17.31 -20.39
CA PRO A 142 22.38 -16.64 -19.33
C PRO A 142 22.73 -15.15 -19.19
N LEU A 143 21.79 -14.37 -18.66
CA LEU A 143 22.04 -12.98 -18.31
C LEU A 143 22.97 -12.90 -17.09
N ALA A 144 23.78 -11.84 -17.01
CA ALA A 144 24.62 -11.63 -15.84
C ALA A 144 23.75 -11.27 -14.63
N ALA A 145 24.20 -11.61 -13.41
CA ALA A 145 23.45 -11.32 -12.19
C ALA A 145 23.12 -9.82 -12.02
N GLN A 146 24.03 -8.94 -12.43
CA GLN A 146 23.81 -7.49 -12.41
C GLN A 146 22.70 -7.05 -13.37
N ASP A 147 22.62 -7.65 -14.57
CA ASP A 147 21.53 -7.39 -15.50
C ASP A 147 20.20 -7.86 -14.91
N MET A 148 20.18 -9.06 -14.31
CA MET A 148 18.99 -9.61 -13.66
C MET A 148 18.48 -8.72 -12.52
N GLN A 149 19.38 -8.15 -11.71
CA GLN A 149 19.03 -7.20 -10.65
C GLN A 149 18.43 -5.90 -11.22
N ALA A 150 19.04 -5.35 -12.28
CA ALA A 150 18.54 -4.14 -12.92
C ALA A 150 17.17 -4.36 -13.60
N ILE A 151 16.97 -5.52 -14.22
CA ILE A 151 15.68 -5.93 -14.80
C ILE A 151 14.63 -6.06 -13.70
N ALA A 152 14.97 -6.76 -12.61
CA ALA A 152 14.07 -6.92 -11.49
C ALA A 152 13.62 -5.58 -10.92
N ALA A 153 14.54 -4.61 -10.77
CA ALA A 153 14.25 -3.26 -10.29
C ALA A 153 13.27 -2.48 -11.19
N LEU A 154 13.10 -2.85 -12.46
CA LEU A 154 12.10 -2.27 -13.36
C LEU A 154 10.74 -2.98 -13.33
N LEU A 155 10.69 -4.22 -12.84
CA LEU A 155 9.50 -5.10 -12.91
C LEU A 155 8.74 -5.24 -11.58
N HIS A 156 9.23 -4.63 -10.50
CA HIS A 156 8.56 -4.63 -9.20
C HIS A 156 8.62 -3.26 -8.52
N ASP A 157 7.68 -3.00 -7.63
CA ASP A 157 7.75 -1.93 -6.66
C ASP A 157 8.49 -2.40 -5.40
N ARG A 158 9.70 -1.87 -5.17
CA ARG A 158 10.50 -2.17 -3.99
C ARG A 158 9.79 -1.88 -2.66
N MET A 159 8.79 -0.98 -2.65
CA MET A 159 8.06 -0.55 -1.46
C MET A 159 6.94 -1.50 -1.05
N THR A 160 6.47 -2.36 -1.94
CA THR A 160 5.32 -3.24 -1.68
C THR A 160 5.52 -4.69 -2.13
N GLU A 161 6.54 -4.96 -2.95
CA GLU A 161 6.80 -6.27 -3.54
C GLU A 161 8.17 -6.83 -3.17
N SER A 162 8.40 -8.11 -3.49
CA SER A 162 9.66 -8.81 -3.36
C SER A 162 9.93 -9.62 -4.62
N VAL A 163 11.21 -9.71 -4.97
CA VAL A 163 11.69 -10.50 -6.11
C VAL A 163 12.19 -11.84 -5.59
N LEU A 164 11.67 -12.92 -6.14
CA LEU A 164 11.99 -14.29 -5.76
C LEU A 164 12.78 -14.98 -6.87
N ALA A 165 13.71 -15.86 -6.48
CA ALA A 165 14.60 -16.55 -7.41
C ALA A 165 13.87 -17.68 -8.18
N SER A 166 12.84 -18.26 -7.56
CA SER A 166 12.04 -19.32 -8.16
C SER A 166 10.56 -19.18 -7.81
N ARG A 167 9.71 -19.93 -8.53
CA ARG A 167 8.30 -20.09 -8.16
C ARG A 167 8.17 -20.58 -6.73
N GLU A 168 8.91 -21.64 -6.38
CA GLU A 168 8.77 -22.34 -5.10
C GLU A 168 9.01 -21.43 -3.90
N ASP A 169 9.89 -20.44 -4.04
CA ASP A 169 10.15 -19.46 -2.98
C ASP A 169 8.88 -18.67 -2.58
N ALA A 170 7.86 -18.59 -3.44
CA ALA A 170 6.59 -17.95 -3.11
C ALA A 170 5.82 -18.67 -1.98
N ARG A 171 6.18 -19.92 -1.65
CA ARG A 171 5.68 -20.59 -0.44
C ARG A 171 5.93 -19.78 0.84
N HIS A 172 7.02 -18.99 0.87
CA HIS A 172 7.40 -18.14 2.01
C HIS A 172 6.42 -16.97 2.24
N LEU A 173 5.52 -16.70 1.30
CA LEU A 173 4.38 -15.81 1.55
C LEU A 173 3.49 -16.34 2.67
N PHE A 174 3.49 -17.65 2.92
CA PHE A 174 2.63 -18.37 3.86
C PHE A 174 3.35 -18.82 5.13
N ASP A 175 4.58 -18.38 5.34
CA ASP A 175 5.32 -18.67 6.57
C ASP A 175 4.57 -18.09 7.79
N GLU A 176 4.23 -18.97 8.72
CA GLU A 176 3.69 -18.58 10.01
C GLU A 176 4.82 -18.09 10.92
N LYS A 177 4.64 -16.92 11.52
CA LYS A 177 5.54 -16.41 12.57
C LYS A 177 4.84 -16.51 13.92
N GLN A 178 5.57 -16.97 14.93
CA GLN A 178 5.10 -16.87 16.31
C GLN A 178 5.12 -15.40 16.74
N GLY A 179 4.08 -14.98 17.47
CA GLY A 179 4.02 -13.64 18.03
C GLY A 179 5.18 -13.39 18.99
N ALA A 180 5.84 -12.24 18.86
CA ALA A 180 6.88 -11.84 19.79
C ALA A 180 6.30 -11.62 21.20
N PRO A 181 7.00 -12.02 22.27
CA PRO A 181 6.56 -11.72 23.62
C PRO A 181 6.63 -10.20 23.90
N MET A 182 5.71 -9.70 24.72
CA MET A 182 5.64 -8.30 25.14
C MET A 182 6.92 -7.88 25.88
N ALA A 183 7.56 -6.80 25.42
CA ALA A 183 8.76 -6.28 26.08
C ALA A 183 8.40 -5.36 27.24
N HIS A 184 9.24 -5.36 28.27
CA HIS A 184 9.14 -4.46 29.42
C HIS A 184 10.42 -3.62 29.51
N VAL A 185 10.27 -2.31 29.67
CA VAL A 185 11.39 -1.37 29.75
C VAL A 185 11.71 -1.09 31.22
N ASP A 186 12.94 -1.34 31.64
CA ASP A 186 13.32 -1.39 33.07
C ASP A 186 13.53 -0.01 33.72
N VAL A 187 12.45 0.77 33.81
CA VAL A 187 12.44 2.10 34.43
C VAL A 187 12.70 2.02 35.95
N LEU A 188 12.22 0.98 36.64
CA LEU A 188 12.45 0.84 38.08
C LEU A 188 13.92 0.53 38.41
N GLY A 189 14.60 -0.26 37.58
CA GLY A 189 16.00 -0.61 37.76
C GLY A 189 16.99 0.41 37.21
N GLN A 190 16.66 1.04 36.07
CA GLN A 190 17.61 1.88 35.31
C GLN A 190 17.14 3.34 35.18
N GLY A 191 15.96 3.69 35.67
CA GLY A 191 15.44 5.05 35.63
C GLY A 191 15.26 5.57 34.21
N ARG A 192 15.64 6.84 34.01
CA ARG A 192 15.51 7.56 32.73
C ARG A 192 16.24 6.87 31.58
N GLN A 193 17.42 6.28 31.85
CA GLN A 193 18.25 5.69 30.80
C GLN A 193 17.51 4.59 30.02
N ALA A 194 16.70 3.77 30.69
CA ALA A 194 15.91 2.74 30.01
C ALA A 194 14.89 3.33 29.00
N LEU A 195 14.33 4.51 29.29
CA LEU A 195 13.44 5.20 28.35
C LEU A 195 14.20 5.91 27.24
N ASP A 196 15.38 6.46 27.49
CA ASP A 196 16.24 7.05 26.45
C ASP A 196 16.61 5.97 25.40
N GLU A 197 16.98 4.77 25.86
CA GLU A 197 17.30 3.63 24.99
C GLU A 197 16.05 3.12 24.25
N ALA A 198 14.91 3.00 24.94
CA ALA A 198 13.65 2.60 24.32
C ALA A 198 13.15 3.61 23.29
N ASN A 199 13.34 4.92 23.52
CA ASN A 199 12.94 6.00 22.61
C ASN A 199 13.63 5.84 21.24
N VAL A 200 14.94 5.54 21.24
CA VAL A 200 15.71 5.28 20.02
C VAL A 200 15.34 3.93 19.42
N THR A 201 15.31 2.87 20.22
CA THR A 201 15.10 1.49 19.74
C THR A 201 13.74 1.31 19.09
N PHE A 202 12.69 1.88 19.68
CA PHE A 202 11.32 1.79 19.16
C PHE A 202 10.91 2.97 18.28
N GLY A 203 11.77 3.99 18.13
CA GLY A 203 11.48 5.17 17.31
C GLY A 203 10.30 6.00 17.84
N LEU A 204 10.24 6.21 19.16
CA LEU A 204 9.09 6.85 19.82
C LEU A 204 9.06 8.38 19.62
N ALA A 205 10.21 8.99 19.31
CA ALA A 205 10.38 10.44 19.13
C ALA A 205 9.86 11.28 20.31
N LEU A 206 10.04 10.78 21.54
CA LEU A 206 9.67 11.48 22.77
C LEU A 206 10.62 12.64 23.06
N SER A 207 10.06 13.76 23.55
CA SER A 207 10.84 14.87 24.09
C SER A 207 11.31 14.62 25.53
N ASP A 208 12.24 15.44 26.02
CA ASP A 208 12.82 15.28 27.35
C ASP A 208 11.76 15.34 28.47
N ASP A 209 10.79 16.25 28.35
CA ASP A 209 9.67 16.40 29.29
C ASP A 209 8.69 15.23 29.24
N GLU A 210 8.45 14.65 28.07
CA GLU A 210 7.64 13.44 27.89
C GLU A 210 8.32 12.22 28.54
N ILE A 211 9.65 12.10 28.41
CA ILE A 211 10.43 11.06 29.08
C ILE A 211 10.36 11.24 30.60
N GLU A 212 10.56 12.46 31.11
CA GLU A 212 10.47 12.74 32.56
C GLU A 212 9.07 12.44 33.13
N TYR A 213 8.02 12.77 32.38
CA TYR A 213 6.65 12.41 32.71
C TYR A 213 6.50 10.89 32.85
N LEU A 214 7.01 10.12 31.89
CA LEU A 214 6.92 8.65 31.90
C LEU A 214 7.73 8.03 33.04
N VAL A 215 8.95 8.51 33.32
CA VAL A 215 9.73 8.06 34.50
C VAL A 215 8.92 8.25 35.78
N THR A 216 8.35 9.45 35.96
CA THR A 216 7.57 9.80 37.14
C THR A 216 6.32 8.92 37.26
N ALA A 217 5.58 8.75 36.16
CA ALA A 217 4.35 7.96 36.10
C ALA A 217 4.63 6.49 36.48
N PHE A 218 5.60 5.84 35.83
CA PHE A 218 5.86 4.42 36.05
C PHE A 218 6.58 4.13 37.37
N THR A 219 7.41 5.05 37.87
CA THR A 219 7.94 5.00 39.24
C THR A 219 6.79 5.08 40.26
N GLY A 220 5.83 5.99 40.06
CA GLY A 220 4.66 6.12 40.92
C GLY A 220 3.74 4.88 40.89
N LEU A 221 3.57 4.28 39.71
CA LEU A 221 2.83 3.02 39.52
C LEU A 221 3.56 1.79 40.06
N LYS A 222 4.85 1.92 40.42
CA LYS A 222 5.70 0.84 40.93
C LYS A 222 5.75 -0.38 40.01
N ARG A 223 5.74 -0.15 38.69
CA ARG A 223 5.94 -1.19 37.67
C ARG A 223 6.65 -0.63 36.45
N ASN A 224 7.31 -1.50 35.72
CA ASN A 224 7.92 -1.17 34.43
C ASN A 224 6.82 -0.99 33.36
N PRO A 225 6.96 0.00 32.46
CA PRO A 225 6.12 0.12 31.28
C PRO A 225 6.39 -1.02 30.29
N THR A 226 5.35 -1.37 29.55
CA THR A 226 5.45 -2.24 28.38
C THR A 226 5.78 -1.41 27.13
N ASP A 227 6.40 -2.04 26.13
CA ASP A 227 6.60 -1.47 24.80
C ASP A 227 5.30 -0.93 24.16
N VAL A 228 4.19 -1.66 24.34
CA VAL A 228 2.86 -1.25 23.86
C VAL A 228 2.38 0.04 24.53
N GLU A 229 2.55 0.18 25.85
CA GLU A 229 2.16 1.39 26.57
C GLU A 229 2.96 2.62 26.13
N LEU A 230 4.28 2.45 25.93
CA LEU A 230 5.15 3.52 25.45
C LEU A 230 4.82 3.92 24.02
N THR A 231 4.57 2.94 23.15
CA THR A 231 4.17 3.19 21.76
C THR A 231 2.83 3.92 21.71
N MET A 232 1.85 3.48 22.49
CA MET A 232 0.54 4.15 22.61
C MET A 232 0.71 5.61 23.06
N PHE A 233 1.51 5.85 24.10
CA PHE A 233 1.76 7.19 24.61
C PHE A 233 2.42 8.08 23.55
N ALA A 234 3.44 7.58 22.86
CA ALA A 234 4.16 8.29 21.81
C ALA A 234 3.24 8.68 20.64
N GLN A 235 2.42 7.74 20.15
CA GLN A 235 1.49 8.03 19.06
C GLN A 235 0.42 9.07 19.46
N ALA A 236 -0.14 8.95 20.67
CA ALA A 236 -1.16 9.88 21.16
C ALA A 236 -0.63 11.30 21.41
N ASN A 237 0.66 11.44 21.76
CA ASN A 237 1.30 12.72 22.05
C ASN A 237 2.17 13.27 20.90
N SER A 238 2.17 12.60 19.74
CA SER A 238 2.81 13.13 18.54
C SER A 238 2.23 14.49 18.13
N GLU A 239 3.00 15.28 17.38
CA GLU A 239 2.53 16.57 16.85
C GLU A 239 1.24 16.39 16.04
N HIS A 240 1.21 15.38 15.16
CA HIS A 240 0.08 15.06 14.30
C HIS A 240 -1.21 14.76 15.06
N CYS A 241 -1.13 14.05 16.20
CA CYS A 241 -2.32 13.70 16.98
C CYS A 241 -2.74 14.84 17.93
N ARG A 242 -1.76 15.49 18.58
CA ARG A 242 -2.02 16.45 19.65
C ARG A 242 -2.19 17.89 19.14
N HIS A 243 -1.80 18.16 17.89
CA HIS A 243 -1.84 19.48 17.28
C HIS A 243 -1.17 20.53 18.17
N LYS A 244 0.05 20.22 18.66
CA LYS A 244 0.78 21.01 19.67
C LYS A 244 0.97 22.47 19.20
N ILE A 245 1.39 22.66 17.94
CA ILE A 245 1.60 23.99 17.34
C ILE A 245 0.29 24.78 17.27
N PHE A 246 -0.80 24.16 16.84
CA PHE A 246 -2.10 24.83 16.71
C PHE A 246 -2.67 25.31 18.05
N ASN A 247 -2.31 24.63 19.15
CA ASN A 247 -2.73 24.98 20.51
C ASN A 247 -1.69 25.80 21.29
N ALA A 248 -0.53 26.08 20.69
CA ALA A 248 0.53 26.81 21.37
C ALA A 248 0.16 28.27 21.63
N GLN A 249 0.82 28.85 22.64
CA GLN A 249 0.87 30.30 22.82
C GLN A 249 1.98 30.87 21.94
N PHE A 250 1.72 32.00 21.29
CA PHE A 250 2.66 32.63 20.38
C PHE A 250 3.16 33.96 20.94
N THR A 251 4.44 34.24 20.72
CA THR A 251 5.04 35.56 20.88
C THR A 251 5.64 35.96 19.54
N ILE A 252 5.13 37.03 18.93
CA ILE A 252 5.56 37.51 17.61
C ILE A 252 6.18 38.89 17.81
N ASP A 253 7.41 39.08 17.34
CA ASP A 253 8.17 40.33 17.49
C ASP A 253 8.21 40.85 18.94
N GLY A 254 8.33 39.93 19.90
CA GLY A 254 8.36 40.23 21.34
C GLY A 254 7.00 40.50 21.98
N GLN A 255 5.90 40.40 21.23
CA GLN A 255 4.54 40.61 21.73
C GLN A 255 3.80 39.29 21.90
N ALA A 256 3.34 39.01 23.12
CA ALA A 256 2.48 37.86 23.39
C ALA A 256 1.15 38.01 22.65
N GLN A 257 0.68 36.93 22.05
CA GLN A 257 -0.58 36.88 21.30
C GLN A 257 -1.70 36.30 22.17
N ASP A 258 -2.89 36.89 22.06
CA ASP A 258 -4.04 36.54 22.92
C ASP A 258 -4.66 35.17 22.58
N LEU A 259 -4.53 34.72 21.32
CA LEU A 259 -5.14 33.51 20.82
C LEU A 259 -4.09 32.56 20.24
N SER A 260 -4.31 31.26 20.44
CA SER A 260 -3.64 30.23 19.64
C SER A 260 -4.16 30.23 18.21
N MET A 261 -3.46 29.54 17.30
CA MET A 261 -3.96 29.35 15.93
C MET A 261 -5.35 28.70 15.91
N PHE A 262 -5.56 27.65 16.71
CA PHE A 262 -6.87 27.02 16.81
C PHE A 262 -7.90 27.96 17.45
N GLY A 263 -7.50 28.79 18.41
CA GLY A 263 -8.34 29.84 18.99
C GLY A 263 -8.82 30.85 17.94
N MET A 264 -7.95 31.26 17.02
CA MET A 264 -8.32 32.11 15.88
C MET A 264 -9.32 31.43 14.94
N ILE A 265 -9.17 30.14 14.67
CA ILE A 265 -10.12 29.36 13.84
C ILE A 265 -11.49 29.26 14.53
N ARG A 266 -11.53 28.90 15.82
CA ARG A 266 -12.80 28.84 16.59
C ARG A 266 -13.51 30.18 16.69
N ASN A 267 -12.76 31.29 16.62
CA ASN A 267 -13.35 32.63 16.63
C ASN A 267 -14.26 32.88 15.41
N THR A 268 -14.04 32.21 14.28
CA THR A 268 -14.89 32.36 13.09
C THR A 268 -16.32 31.86 13.34
N GLU A 269 -16.45 30.68 13.96
CA GLU A 269 -17.73 30.08 14.37
C GLU A 269 -18.35 30.87 15.51
N LYS A 270 -17.57 31.29 16.51
CA LYS A 270 -18.05 32.12 17.62
C LYS A 270 -18.74 33.41 17.14
N LEU A 271 -18.19 34.03 16.09
CA LEU A 271 -18.74 35.27 15.53
C LEU A 271 -19.87 35.02 14.52
N ASN A 272 -19.90 33.85 13.88
CA ASN A 272 -20.86 33.50 12.84
C ASN A 272 -21.39 32.06 13.03
N PRO A 273 -22.20 31.81 14.08
CA PRO A 273 -22.65 30.45 14.41
C PRO A 273 -23.83 30.00 13.55
N GLN A 274 -24.36 30.85 12.68
CA GLN A 274 -25.56 30.54 11.89
C GLN A 274 -25.34 29.27 11.06
N HIS A 275 -26.35 28.39 11.06
CA HIS A 275 -26.36 27.12 10.33
C HIS A 275 -25.36 26.06 10.79
N THR A 276 -24.57 26.30 11.83
CA THR A 276 -23.70 25.28 12.42
C THR A 276 -24.52 24.31 13.28
N VAL A 277 -24.42 23.02 12.98
CA VAL A 277 -24.98 21.93 13.81
C VAL A 277 -23.89 21.30 14.68
N VAL A 278 -22.71 21.04 14.10
CA VAL A 278 -21.54 20.49 14.80
C VAL A 278 -20.27 21.19 14.31
N ALA A 279 -19.44 21.66 15.24
CA ALA A 279 -18.10 22.16 14.96
C ALA A 279 -17.13 21.81 16.11
N TYR A 280 -15.95 21.30 15.77
CA TYR A 280 -14.85 21.03 16.71
C TYR A 280 -15.11 20.00 17.82
N SER A 281 -16.15 19.17 17.68
CA SER A 281 -16.53 18.17 18.69
C SER A 281 -16.81 16.79 18.11
N ASP A 282 -16.41 16.55 16.86
CA ASP A 282 -16.57 15.29 16.13
C ASP A 282 -15.50 15.19 15.03
N ASN A 283 -15.45 14.09 14.30
CA ASN A 283 -14.50 13.84 13.22
C ASN A 283 -14.77 14.69 11.96
N ALA A 284 -15.99 15.25 11.82
CA ALA A 284 -16.37 16.18 10.76
C ALA A 284 -17.23 17.33 11.32
N SER A 285 -17.32 18.44 10.58
CA SER A 285 -18.31 19.48 10.86
C SER A 285 -19.63 19.18 10.17
N VAL A 286 -20.73 19.69 10.72
CA VAL A 286 -22.08 19.53 10.16
C VAL A 286 -22.78 20.88 10.11
N MET A 287 -23.34 21.21 8.96
CA MET A 287 -24.20 22.37 8.77
C MET A 287 -25.66 21.96 8.53
N GLU A 288 -26.57 22.90 8.79
CA GLU A 288 -27.98 22.77 8.46
C GLU A 288 -28.17 22.42 6.99
N GLY A 289 -29.11 21.52 6.72
CA GLY A 289 -29.43 21.08 5.38
C GLY A 289 -30.89 21.31 5.06
N HIS A 290 -31.46 20.48 4.20
CA HIS A 290 -32.79 20.71 3.66
C HIS A 290 -33.69 19.49 3.83
N ALA A 291 -35.00 19.73 3.86
CA ALA A 291 -35.98 18.67 3.72
C ALA A 291 -35.84 18.03 2.33
N ILE A 292 -35.74 16.70 2.30
CA ILE A 292 -35.62 15.90 1.07
C ILE A 292 -36.54 14.69 1.14
N GLU A 293 -36.79 14.10 -0.02
CA GLU A 293 -37.32 12.75 -0.13
C GLU A 293 -36.16 11.77 -0.37
N ARG A 294 -35.90 10.87 0.59
CA ARG A 294 -34.90 9.81 0.45
C ARG A 294 -35.55 8.48 0.09
N TRP A 295 -35.00 7.79 -0.91
CA TRP A 295 -35.40 6.43 -1.27
C TRP A 295 -34.57 5.38 -0.52
N MET A 296 -35.22 4.55 0.28
CA MET A 296 -34.58 3.52 1.11
C MET A 296 -35.41 2.21 1.10
N PRO A 297 -34.78 1.05 1.39
CA PRO A 297 -35.51 -0.18 1.70
C PRO A 297 -36.55 0.01 2.80
N ALA A 298 -37.78 -0.48 2.59
CA ALA A 298 -38.87 -0.38 3.56
C ALA A 298 -38.72 -1.33 4.78
N GLY A 299 -37.66 -2.15 4.82
CA GLY A 299 -37.40 -3.09 5.91
C GLY A 299 -36.19 -3.99 5.65
N TYR A 300 -36.05 -5.03 6.47
CA TYR A 300 -34.91 -5.97 6.47
C TYR A 300 -35.30 -7.37 5.97
N THR A 301 -36.18 -7.46 4.99
CA THR A 301 -36.56 -8.76 4.36
C THR A 301 -35.55 -9.17 3.29
N ASN A 302 -35.65 -10.40 2.78
CA ASN A 302 -34.95 -10.76 1.56
C ASN A 302 -35.62 -10.05 0.36
N ALA A 303 -34.95 -9.06 -0.22
CA ALA A 303 -35.46 -8.14 -1.24
C ALA A 303 -36.60 -7.19 -0.76
N PRO A 304 -36.30 -6.23 0.12
CA PRO A 304 -37.27 -5.22 0.54
C PRO A 304 -37.59 -4.25 -0.61
N GLN A 305 -38.86 -3.85 -0.72
CA GLN A 305 -39.25 -2.79 -1.67
C GLN A 305 -38.64 -1.45 -1.23
N TYR A 306 -38.12 -0.68 -2.19
CA TYR A 306 -37.70 0.69 -1.94
C TYR A 306 -38.92 1.61 -1.85
N GLN A 307 -38.91 2.55 -0.91
CA GLN A 307 -39.96 3.55 -0.72
C GLN A 307 -39.35 4.92 -0.44
N ALA A 308 -40.09 5.96 -0.83
CA ALA A 308 -39.82 7.35 -0.49
C ALA A 308 -40.05 7.61 1.00
N ARG A 309 -39.19 8.42 1.60
CA ARG A 309 -39.31 8.91 2.98
C ARG A 309 -38.88 10.36 3.06
N ASP A 310 -39.74 11.21 3.62
CA ASP A 310 -39.38 12.57 3.96
C ASP A 310 -38.41 12.61 5.15
N GLU A 311 -37.33 13.37 5.01
CA GLU A 311 -36.36 13.59 6.09
C GLU A 311 -35.64 14.94 5.94
N LEU A 312 -35.09 15.43 7.04
CA LEU A 312 -34.13 16.53 7.02
C LEU A 312 -32.73 15.94 6.81
N ALA A 313 -32.09 16.27 5.68
CA ALA A 313 -30.74 15.83 5.38
C ALA A 313 -29.75 16.99 5.58
N HIS A 314 -29.07 16.98 6.74
CA HIS A 314 -27.93 17.85 7.03
C HIS A 314 -26.73 17.53 6.12
N VAL A 315 -25.77 18.46 6.07
CA VAL A 315 -24.56 18.32 5.25
C VAL A 315 -23.35 18.29 6.17
N LEU A 316 -22.61 17.18 6.14
CA LEU A 316 -21.30 17.08 6.76
C LEU A 316 -20.20 17.50 5.78
N MET A 317 -19.05 17.90 6.31
CA MET A 317 -17.86 18.18 5.51
C MET A 317 -16.58 17.90 6.30
N LYS A 318 -15.61 17.27 5.62
CA LYS A 318 -14.27 17.01 6.12
C LYS A 318 -13.28 17.08 4.96
N VAL A 319 -12.04 17.42 5.28
CA VAL A 319 -10.90 17.37 4.35
C VAL A 319 -9.71 16.88 5.14
N GLU A 320 -8.97 15.92 4.58
CA GLU A 320 -7.71 15.45 5.14
C GLU A 320 -6.58 15.54 4.13
N THR A 321 -5.35 15.34 4.60
CA THR A 321 -4.17 15.24 3.75
C THR A 321 -3.39 13.98 4.11
N HIS A 322 -2.66 13.42 3.15
CA HIS A 322 -1.84 12.22 3.38
C HIS A 322 -0.45 12.36 2.74
N ASN A 323 0.21 13.47 3.07
CA ASN A 323 1.39 13.96 2.37
C ASN A 323 2.59 13.02 2.48
N HIS A 324 3.00 12.69 3.71
CA HIS A 324 4.22 11.91 3.95
C HIS A 324 4.12 10.48 3.37
N PRO A 325 3.02 9.71 3.58
CA PRO A 325 2.88 8.40 2.96
C PRO A 325 2.87 8.45 1.42
N THR A 326 2.20 9.45 0.84
CA THR A 326 2.14 9.63 -0.63
C THR A 326 3.52 9.93 -1.23
N ALA A 327 4.39 10.64 -0.50
CA ALA A 327 5.77 10.85 -0.93
C ALA A 327 6.60 9.56 -0.96
N ILE A 328 6.24 8.55 -0.17
CA ILE A 328 6.96 7.27 -0.09
C ILE A 328 6.40 6.22 -1.06
N SER A 329 5.08 6.05 -1.08
CA SER A 329 4.37 5.11 -1.95
C SER A 329 3.04 5.76 -2.39
N PRO A 330 3.00 6.40 -3.58
CA PRO A 330 1.92 7.30 -3.94
C PRO A 330 0.55 6.64 -4.01
N PHE A 331 0.43 5.48 -4.66
CA PHE A 331 -0.85 4.79 -4.82
C PHE A 331 -1.52 4.44 -3.48
N PRO A 332 -0.87 3.67 -2.56
CA PRO A 332 -1.49 3.40 -1.26
C PRO A 332 -1.61 4.65 -0.40
N GLY A 333 -0.68 5.61 -0.48
CA GLY A 333 -0.77 6.88 0.25
C GLY A 333 -2.02 7.69 -0.13
N ALA A 334 -2.28 7.90 -1.41
CA ALA A 334 -3.49 8.59 -1.86
C ALA A 334 -4.76 7.79 -1.52
N SER A 335 -4.73 6.46 -1.74
CA SER A 335 -5.85 5.56 -1.46
C SER A 335 -6.26 5.57 0.01
N THR A 336 -5.31 5.50 0.95
CA THR A 336 -5.61 5.50 2.39
C THR A 336 -5.94 6.89 2.90
N GLY A 337 -5.44 7.95 2.25
CA GLY A 337 -5.88 9.33 2.51
C GLY A 337 -7.38 9.49 2.25
N ALA A 338 -7.83 9.11 1.06
CA ALA A 338 -9.27 9.11 0.73
C ALA A 338 -10.06 8.15 1.64
N GLY A 339 -9.54 6.94 1.87
CA GLY A 339 -10.20 5.95 2.72
C GLY A 339 -10.32 6.38 4.19
N GLY A 340 -9.37 7.15 4.71
CA GLY A 340 -9.41 7.73 6.06
C GLY A 340 -10.51 8.77 6.19
N GLU A 341 -10.50 9.73 5.27
CA GLU A 341 -11.49 10.80 5.20
C GLU A 341 -12.93 10.25 5.08
N ILE A 342 -13.16 9.28 4.19
CA ILE A 342 -14.46 8.61 4.03
C ILE A 342 -14.94 7.92 5.33
N ARG A 343 -14.02 7.38 6.14
CA ARG A 343 -14.38 6.76 7.43
C ARG A 343 -14.78 7.82 8.45
N ASP A 344 -14.13 8.97 8.46
CA ASP A 344 -14.49 10.07 9.35
C ASP A 344 -15.87 10.62 9.04
N GLU A 345 -16.20 10.78 7.75
CA GLU A 345 -17.55 11.08 7.32
C GLU A 345 -18.53 10.03 7.88
N GLY A 346 -18.31 8.74 7.59
CA GLY A 346 -19.19 7.66 8.03
C GLY A 346 -19.33 7.54 9.56
N ALA A 347 -18.30 7.90 10.32
CA ALA A 347 -18.27 7.85 11.78
C ALA A 347 -18.87 9.09 12.47
N THR A 348 -19.20 10.15 11.72
CA THR A 348 -19.78 11.37 12.27
C THR A 348 -21.11 11.10 12.99
N GLY A 349 -21.23 11.59 14.22
CA GLY A 349 -22.40 11.41 15.09
C GLY A 349 -22.62 9.95 15.50
N ARG A 350 -23.69 9.35 14.98
CA ARG A 350 -24.09 7.96 15.28
C ARG A 350 -24.10 7.09 14.03
N GLY A 351 -23.31 7.47 13.04
CA GLY A 351 -23.33 6.92 11.70
C GLY A 351 -23.93 7.92 10.72
N SER A 352 -23.19 8.17 9.64
CA SER A 352 -23.60 9.05 8.56
C SER A 352 -23.34 8.37 7.19
N ARG A 353 -23.55 9.07 6.08
CA ARG A 353 -23.34 8.54 4.74
C ARG A 353 -22.52 9.51 3.86
N PRO A 354 -21.30 9.11 3.45
CA PRO A 354 -20.53 9.81 2.43
C PRO A 354 -21.30 10.04 1.14
N LYS A 355 -21.08 11.18 0.48
CA LYS A 355 -21.83 11.56 -0.74
C LYS A 355 -20.94 11.93 -1.92
N SER A 356 -19.97 12.82 -1.75
CA SER A 356 -19.11 13.30 -2.82
C SER A 356 -17.76 13.67 -2.25
N GLY A 357 -16.69 13.23 -2.91
CA GLY A 357 -15.32 13.59 -2.55
C GLY A 357 -14.75 14.68 -3.44
N LEU A 358 -13.66 15.28 -2.98
CA LEU A 358 -12.76 16.12 -3.77
C LEU A 358 -11.32 15.63 -3.58
N THR A 359 -10.43 15.97 -4.51
CA THR A 359 -9.00 15.65 -4.38
C THR A 359 -8.14 16.84 -4.77
N GLY A 360 -6.95 16.93 -4.19
CA GLY A 360 -6.00 18.00 -4.46
C GLY A 360 -4.57 17.46 -4.38
N PHE A 361 -3.75 17.80 -5.38
CA PHE A 361 -2.34 17.44 -5.45
C PHE A 361 -1.50 18.69 -5.72
N SER A 362 -0.44 18.84 -4.94
CA SER A 362 0.61 19.83 -5.16
C SER A 362 1.95 19.10 -5.18
N VAL A 363 2.65 19.14 -6.31
CA VAL A 363 3.94 18.48 -6.51
C VAL A 363 4.94 19.46 -7.12
N SER A 364 6.23 19.12 -7.09
CA SER A 364 7.24 19.88 -7.84
C SER A 364 7.09 19.66 -9.36
N ASN A 365 7.97 20.29 -10.14
CA ASN A 365 8.05 20.12 -11.59
C ASN A 365 8.05 18.64 -12.02
N LEU A 366 7.28 18.32 -13.07
CA LEU A 366 7.06 16.95 -13.53
C LEU A 366 8.23 16.43 -14.36
N HIS A 367 8.91 17.31 -15.11
CA HIS A 367 9.94 16.93 -16.07
C HIS A 367 9.45 15.81 -17.00
N LEU A 368 8.32 16.05 -17.70
CA LEU A 368 7.70 15.06 -18.55
C LEU A 368 8.68 14.56 -19.64
N PRO A 369 8.83 13.24 -19.84
CA PRO A 369 9.72 12.71 -20.87
C PRO A 369 9.37 13.24 -22.25
N GLY A 370 10.36 13.82 -22.94
CA GLY A 370 10.19 14.39 -24.29
C GLY A 370 9.73 15.85 -24.31
N THR A 371 9.49 16.48 -23.16
CA THR A 371 9.31 17.95 -23.06
C THR A 371 10.62 18.63 -22.63
N ASN A 372 10.69 19.94 -22.81
CA ASN A 372 11.82 20.77 -22.36
C ASN A 372 11.31 22.16 -21.95
N GLU A 373 10.45 22.18 -20.94
CA GLU A 373 9.83 23.42 -20.48
C GLU A 373 10.88 24.37 -19.87
N PRO A 374 10.87 25.67 -20.22
CA PRO A 374 11.91 26.61 -19.75
C PRO A 374 12.04 26.72 -18.23
N TRP A 375 10.94 26.57 -17.49
CA TRP A 375 10.93 26.61 -16.02
C TRP A 375 11.39 25.30 -15.36
N GLU A 376 11.61 24.24 -16.13
CA GLU A 376 12.08 22.93 -15.66
C GLU A 376 13.56 22.65 -16.02
N GLN A 377 14.29 23.62 -16.57
CA GLN A 377 15.66 23.41 -17.09
C GLN A 377 16.72 23.06 -16.03
N HIS A 378 16.47 23.38 -14.76
CA HIS A 378 17.43 23.23 -13.68
C HIS A 378 16.88 22.30 -12.58
N PRO A 379 17.06 20.98 -12.69
CA PRO A 379 16.57 20.04 -11.70
C PRO A 379 17.33 20.21 -10.37
N VAL A 380 16.59 20.26 -9.27
CA VAL A 380 17.13 20.39 -7.89
C VAL A 380 17.51 19.01 -7.31
N GLY A 381 17.16 17.92 -8.00
CA GLY A 381 17.29 16.55 -7.50
C GLY A 381 16.18 16.18 -6.52
N LYS A 382 16.25 14.96 -5.98
CA LYS A 382 15.35 14.47 -4.92
C LYS A 382 16.05 13.44 -4.05
N PRO A 383 15.63 13.24 -2.78
CA PRO A 383 16.04 12.09 -2.00
C PRO A 383 15.71 10.76 -2.70
N GLU A 384 16.60 9.77 -2.56
CA GLU A 384 16.41 8.47 -3.21
C GLU A 384 15.22 7.67 -2.68
N HIS A 385 14.81 7.93 -1.42
CA HIS A 385 13.76 7.17 -0.73
C HIS A 385 12.34 7.68 -0.98
N ILE A 386 12.16 8.80 -1.70
CA ILE A 386 10.84 9.34 -2.06
C ILE A 386 10.54 9.15 -3.56
N ALA A 387 9.26 9.11 -3.91
CA ALA A 387 8.78 9.15 -5.29
C ALA A 387 9.11 10.50 -5.96
N SER A 388 9.28 10.50 -7.28
CA SER A 388 9.36 11.75 -8.05
C SER A 388 7.98 12.41 -8.17
N PRO A 389 7.91 13.72 -8.47
CA PRO A 389 6.65 14.40 -8.78
C PRO A 389 5.84 13.70 -9.87
N LEU A 390 6.51 13.24 -10.93
CA LEU A 390 5.88 12.49 -12.02
C LEU A 390 5.32 11.15 -11.53
N GLN A 391 6.05 10.42 -10.69
CA GLN A 391 5.56 9.17 -10.09
C GLN A 391 4.31 9.42 -9.24
N ILE A 392 4.33 10.48 -8.41
CA ILE A 392 3.16 10.87 -7.59
C ILE A 392 1.95 11.15 -8.48
N MET A 393 2.11 11.93 -9.56
CA MET A 393 1.00 12.26 -10.46
C MET A 393 0.60 11.13 -11.41
N THR A 394 1.40 10.06 -11.50
CA THR A 394 1.07 8.85 -12.30
C THR A 394 0.35 7.81 -11.45
N GLU A 395 0.77 7.64 -10.19
CA GLU A 395 0.30 6.55 -9.32
C GLU A 395 -0.66 7.01 -8.22
N GLY A 396 -0.62 8.29 -7.84
CA GLY A 396 -1.44 8.85 -6.75
C GLY A 396 -2.90 9.11 -7.15
N PRO A 397 -3.18 9.82 -8.25
CA PRO A 397 -4.55 9.99 -8.74
C PRO A 397 -5.20 8.63 -9.00
N LEU A 398 -6.36 8.40 -8.38
CA LEU A 398 -7.14 7.15 -8.45
C LEU A 398 -8.02 7.07 -9.70
#